data_AF-S2S2A8-F1
#
_entry.id   AF-S2S2A8-F1
#
_cell.length_a   1.000
_cell.length_b   1.000
_cell.length_c   1.000
_cell.angle_alpha   90.00
_cell.angle_beta   90.00
_cell.angle_gamma   90.00
#
_symmetry.space_group_name_H-M   'P 1'
#
loop_
_entity.id
_entity.type
_entity.pdbx_description
1 polymer ?
#
loop_
_entity_poly.entity_id
_entity_poly.type
_entity_poly.pdbx_seq_one_letter_code
_entity_poly.pdbx_strand_id
1 'polypeptide(L)'
;MKISDIQVYKVKPRWIFVKVLTDEGITGWGEMISGTKTETVVAGAYEMGKKLIGRNPFEIERLWQEMHRSFFRGGPINGTIISGLEMALWDIKGKALNLPVYELLGGAARDRIRVYSWIGGDRPSDVAEQAQERVDKGFTAIKMNATSELRLH
;
A
#
# COMPACT_ATOMS: atom_id res chain seq x y z
N MET A 1 8.45 -22.38 -6.42
CA MET A 1 7.85 -21.47 -5.43
C MET A 1 6.34 -21.40 -5.62
N LYS A 2 5.60 -21.65 -4.55
CA LYS A 2 4.14 -21.52 -4.47
C LYS A 2 3.75 -20.74 -3.22
N ILE A 3 2.65 -19.99 -3.32
CA ILE A 3 2.05 -19.31 -2.18
C ILE A 3 1.50 -20.35 -1.21
N SER A 4 1.92 -20.30 0.05
CA SER A 4 1.57 -21.28 1.09
C SER A 4 0.54 -20.74 2.08
N ASP A 5 0.58 -19.44 2.38
CA ASP A 5 -0.29 -18.82 3.38
C ASP A 5 -0.47 -17.30 3.14
N ILE A 6 -1.54 -16.75 3.68
CA ILE A 6 -1.89 -15.32 3.64
C ILE A 6 -2.22 -14.87 5.06
N GLN A 7 -1.49 -13.89 5.58
CA GLN A 7 -1.68 -13.35 6.92
C GLN A 7 -2.00 -11.86 6.84
N VAL A 8 -3.03 -11.41 7.57
CA VAL A 8 -3.45 -10.00 7.57
C VAL A 8 -3.34 -9.42 8.98
N TYR A 9 -2.67 -8.28 9.10
CA TYR A 9 -2.40 -7.58 10.35
C TYR A 9 -3.14 -6.25 10.39
N LYS A 10 -3.97 -6.05 11.41
CA LYS A 10 -4.61 -4.77 11.71
C LYS A 10 -3.72 -3.98 12.67
N VAL A 11 -3.29 -2.78 12.26
CA VAL A 11 -2.39 -1.94 13.04
C VAL A 11 -3.03 -0.57 13.28
N LYS A 12 -3.02 -0.11 14.53
CA LYS A 12 -3.55 1.21 14.90
C LYS A 12 -2.70 2.32 14.23
N PRO A 13 -3.29 3.45 13.81
CA PRO A 13 -4.70 3.79 13.99
C PRO A 13 -5.62 3.09 12.98
N ARG A 14 -5.20 2.92 11.70
CA ARG A 14 -6.07 2.45 10.60
C ARG A 14 -5.31 1.70 9.49
N TRP A 15 -4.16 1.11 9.80
CA TRP A 15 -3.34 0.40 8.82
C TRP A 15 -3.72 -1.07 8.75
N ILE A 16 -3.57 -1.64 7.56
CA ILE A 16 -3.77 -3.07 7.31
C ILE A 16 -2.60 -3.55 6.47
N PHE A 17 -1.81 -4.46 6.99
CA PHE A 17 -0.74 -5.10 6.25
C PHE A 17 -1.14 -6.53 5.87
N VAL A 18 -0.73 -6.95 4.69
CA VAL A 18 -0.81 -8.35 4.26
C VAL A 18 0.59 -8.90 4.10
N LYS A 19 0.78 -10.12 4.61
CA LYS A 19 1.98 -10.92 4.42
C LYS A 19 1.62 -12.17 3.63
N VAL A 20 2.25 -12.34 2.47
CA VAL A 20 2.12 -13.52 1.62
C VAL A 20 3.33 -14.41 1.87
N LEU A 21 3.09 -15.66 2.24
CA LEU A 21 4.13 -16.65 2.51
C LEU A 21 4.26 -17.60 1.32
N THR A 22 5.47 -18.12 1.12
CA THR A 22 5.74 -19.15 0.10
C THR A 22 6.28 -20.42 0.72
N ASP A 23 6.20 -21.52 -0.02
CA ASP A 23 6.77 -22.84 0.34
C ASP A 23 8.31 -22.86 0.37
N GLU A 24 8.97 -21.83 -0.18
CA GLU A 24 10.43 -21.65 -0.17
C GLU A 24 10.91 -20.67 0.92
N GLY A 25 10.03 -20.25 1.83
CA GLY A 25 10.37 -19.38 2.96
C GLY A 25 10.52 -17.89 2.61
N ILE A 26 10.38 -17.51 1.34
CA ILE A 26 10.33 -16.11 0.93
C ILE A 26 8.95 -15.53 1.26
N THR A 27 8.92 -14.32 1.81
CA THR A 27 7.68 -13.64 2.19
C THR A 27 7.61 -12.24 1.61
N GLY A 28 6.41 -11.86 1.18
CA GLY A 28 6.10 -10.55 0.62
C GLY A 28 5.17 -9.76 1.51
N TRP A 29 5.34 -8.45 1.52
CA TRP A 29 4.51 -7.52 2.26
C TRP A 29 3.79 -6.55 1.33
N GLY A 30 2.55 -6.23 1.67
CA GLY A 30 1.78 -5.17 1.04
C GLY A 30 0.89 -4.45 2.05
N GLU A 31 0.41 -3.28 1.65
CA GLU A 31 -0.44 -2.42 2.47
C GLU A 31 -1.82 -2.23 1.85
N MET A 32 -2.87 -2.30 2.67
CA MET A 32 -4.25 -2.14 2.26
C MET A 32 -4.90 -0.95 2.97
N ILE A 33 -4.92 0.21 2.32
CA ILE A 33 -5.52 1.43 2.91
C ILE A 33 -7.05 1.36 2.79
N SER A 34 -7.75 1.27 3.93
CA SER A 34 -9.23 1.18 3.96
C SER A 34 -9.92 2.48 4.41
N GLY A 35 -9.20 3.37 5.10
CA GLY A 35 -9.74 4.60 5.71
C GLY A 35 -10.72 4.35 6.87
N THR A 36 -11.85 3.68 6.60
CA THR A 36 -12.95 3.41 7.55
C THR A 36 -13.57 2.01 7.39
N LYS A 37 -13.08 1.18 6.46
CA LYS A 37 -13.68 -0.12 6.11
C LYS A 37 -12.78 -1.31 6.43
N THR A 38 -12.08 -1.25 7.56
CA THR A 38 -11.05 -2.22 7.95
C THR A 38 -11.53 -3.66 7.91
N GLU A 39 -12.62 -3.98 8.60
CA GLU A 39 -13.09 -5.38 8.68
C GLU A 39 -13.54 -5.92 7.32
N THR A 40 -14.16 -5.08 6.48
CA THR A 40 -14.52 -5.45 5.11
C THR A 40 -13.30 -5.79 4.27
N VAL A 41 -12.25 -4.96 4.35
CA VAL A 41 -10.99 -5.19 3.63
C VAL A 41 -10.30 -6.45 4.14
N VAL A 42 -10.24 -6.67 5.46
CA VAL A 42 -9.61 -7.88 6.03
C VAL A 42 -10.34 -9.15 5.60
N ALA A 43 -11.67 -9.18 5.70
CA ALA A 43 -12.45 -10.35 5.28
C ALA A 43 -12.26 -10.63 3.77
N GLY A 44 -12.34 -9.58 2.94
CA GLY A 44 -12.13 -9.71 1.49
C GLY A 44 -10.70 -10.13 1.13
N ALA A 45 -9.69 -9.69 1.88
CA ALA A 45 -8.31 -10.11 1.69
C ALA A 45 -8.11 -11.62 1.90
N TYR A 46 -8.72 -12.19 2.95
CA TYR A 46 -8.69 -13.65 3.14
C TYR A 46 -9.49 -14.39 2.07
N GLU A 47 -10.66 -13.89 1.69
CA GLU A 47 -11.48 -14.51 0.63
C GLU A 47 -10.73 -14.55 -0.72
N MET A 48 -10.12 -13.43 -1.11
CA MET A 48 -9.34 -13.33 -2.34
C MET A 48 -8.03 -14.11 -2.23
N GLY A 49 -7.32 -13.99 -1.11
CA GLY A 49 -6.05 -14.66 -0.85
C GLY A 49 -6.14 -16.18 -0.90
N LYS A 50 -7.26 -16.79 -0.48
CA LYS A 50 -7.51 -18.23 -0.64
C LYS A 50 -7.35 -18.72 -2.08
N LYS A 51 -7.70 -17.89 -3.07
CA LYS A 51 -7.59 -18.23 -4.50
C LYS A 51 -6.13 -18.20 -5.01
N LEU A 52 -5.22 -17.61 -4.23
CA LEU A 52 -3.80 -17.52 -4.54
C LEU A 52 -2.99 -18.69 -3.96
N ILE A 53 -3.51 -19.40 -2.95
CA ILE A 53 -2.82 -20.55 -2.34
C ILE A 53 -2.49 -21.61 -3.40
N GLY A 54 -1.25 -22.11 -3.37
CA GLY A 54 -0.73 -23.09 -4.32
C GLY A 54 -0.31 -22.53 -5.68
N ARG A 55 -0.54 -21.24 -5.95
CA ARG A 55 -0.17 -20.57 -7.21
C ARG A 55 1.27 -20.08 -7.16
N ASN A 56 1.89 -19.92 -8.33
CA ASN A 56 3.22 -19.34 -8.45
C ASN A 56 3.16 -17.81 -8.28
N PRO A 57 3.82 -17.22 -7.26
CA PRO A 57 3.76 -15.78 -7.02
C PRO A 57 4.40 -14.94 -8.14
N PHE A 58 5.18 -15.53 -9.05
CA PHE A 58 5.82 -14.79 -10.14
C PHE A 58 4.84 -14.44 -11.27
N GLU A 59 3.66 -15.06 -11.31
CA GLU A 59 2.64 -14.84 -12.33
C GLU A 59 1.76 -13.62 -12.01
N ILE A 60 2.41 -12.55 -11.55
CA ILE A 60 1.79 -11.33 -10.97
C ILE A 60 0.68 -10.80 -11.87
N GLU A 61 0.96 -10.56 -13.16
CA GLU A 61 -0.03 -10.04 -14.11
C GLU A 61 -1.24 -10.98 -14.25
N ARG A 62 -1.01 -12.30 -14.33
CA ARG A 62 -2.09 -13.26 -14.42
C ARG A 62 -2.96 -13.24 -13.18
N LEU A 63 -2.35 -13.29 -12.00
CA LEU A 63 -3.05 -13.27 -10.72
C LEU A 63 -3.81 -11.94 -10.54
N TRP A 64 -3.21 -10.81 -10.93
CA TRP A 64 -3.87 -9.52 -10.93
C TRP A 64 -5.08 -9.49 -11.85
N GLN A 65 -4.96 -9.98 -13.10
CA GLN A 65 -6.08 -10.03 -14.04
C GLN A 65 -7.21 -10.94 -13.53
N GLU A 66 -6.89 -12.11 -12.95
CA GLU A 66 -7.86 -13.02 -12.34
C GLU A 66 -8.62 -12.36 -11.17
N MET A 67 -7.90 -11.66 -10.28
CA MET A 67 -8.52 -10.96 -9.15
C MET A 67 -9.37 -9.76 -9.61
N HIS A 68 -8.85 -8.95 -10.54
CA HIS A 68 -9.50 -7.74 -11.02
C HIS A 68 -10.72 -8.03 -11.91
N ARG A 69 -10.66 -9.06 -12.76
CA ARG A 69 -11.73 -9.45 -13.68
C ARG A 69 -12.72 -10.44 -13.07
N SER A 70 -12.88 -10.43 -11.75
CA SER A 70 -13.98 -11.14 -11.09
C SER A 70 -15.35 -10.65 -11.61
N PHE A 71 -16.43 -11.33 -11.22
CA PHE A 71 -17.79 -11.11 -11.76
C PHE A 71 -18.20 -9.62 -11.78
N PHE A 72 -17.89 -8.88 -10.70
CA PHE A 72 -17.96 -7.42 -10.66
C PHE A 72 -16.56 -6.83 -10.51
N ARG A 73 -16.24 -5.83 -11.34
CA ARG A 73 -14.89 -5.27 -11.44
C ARG A 73 -14.72 -4.03 -10.56
N GLY A 74 -13.57 -3.97 -9.89
CA GLY A 74 -13.12 -2.76 -9.21
C GLY A 74 -13.94 -2.36 -8.00
N GLY A 75 -14.01 -1.05 -7.76
CA GLY A 75 -14.53 -0.45 -6.54
C GLY A 75 -13.43 -0.28 -5.46
N PRO A 76 -13.64 0.63 -4.50
CA PRO A 76 -12.60 1.02 -3.54
C PRO A 76 -12.14 -0.15 -2.67
N ILE A 77 -13.04 -1.05 -2.26
CA ILE A 77 -12.69 -2.20 -1.42
C ILE A 77 -11.86 -3.22 -2.20
N ASN A 78 -12.33 -3.67 -3.37
CA ASN A 78 -11.59 -4.65 -4.17
C ASN A 78 -10.26 -4.09 -4.67
N GLY A 79 -10.24 -2.82 -5.10
CA GLY A 79 -8.99 -2.16 -5.51
C GLY A 79 -7.95 -2.14 -4.39
N THR A 80 -8.36 -1.79 -3.17
CA THR A 80 -7.48 -1.83 -1.99
C THR A 80 -6.93 -3.23 -1.71
N ILE A 81 -7.78 -4.27 -1.77
CA ILE A 81 -7.35 -5.65 -1.50
C ILE A 81 -6.38 -6.14 -2.57
N ILE A 82 -6.71 -5.93 -3.85
CA ILE A 82 -5.87 -6.34 -4.99
C ILE A 82 -4.51 -5.64 -4.91
N SER A 83 -4.48 -4.34 -4.63
CA SER A 83 -3.24 -3.57 -4.49
C SER A 83 -2.34 -4.15 -3.40
N GLY A 84 -2.89 -4.44 -2.21
CA GLY A 84 -2.12 -5.04 -1.12
C GLY A 84 -1.53 -6.40 -1.48
N LEU A 85 -2.32 -7.27 -2.11
CA LEU A 85 -1.84 -8.59 -2.54
C LEU A 85 -0.78 -8.48 -3.63
N GLU A 86 -0.99 -7.63 -4.64
CA GLU A 86 -0.07 -7.45 -5.76
C GLU A 86 1.27 -6.83 -5.33
N MET A 87 1.28 -5.86 -4.42
CA MET A 87 2.50 -5.34 -3.81
C MET A 87 3.31 -6.45 -3.12
N ALA A 88 2.65 -7.33 -2.38
CA ALA A 88 3.32 -8.46 -1.72
C ALA A 88 3.91 -9.45 -2.74
N LEU A 89 3.27 -9.66 -3.89
CA LEU A 89 3.82 -10.51 -4.96
C LEU A 89 5.06 -9.87 -5.60
N TRP A 90 5.08 -8.56 -5.80
CA TRP A 90 6.29 -7.85 -6.26
C TRP A 90 7.42 -7.89 -5.25
N ASP A 91 7.10 -7.74 -3.95
CA ASP A 91 8.09 -7.86 -2.88
C ASP A 91 8.71 -9.29 -2.84
N ILE A 92 7.89 -10.34 -3.00
CA ILE A 92 8.39 -11.72 -3.18
C ILE A 92 9.33 -11.81 -4.38
N LYS A 93 8.92 -11.30 -5.54
CA LYS A 93 9.71 -11.41 -6.77
C LYS A 93 11.04 -10.65 -6.64
N GLY A 94 11.04 -9.44 -6.07
CA GLY A 94 12.25 -8.68 -5.79
C GLY A 94 13.20 -9.42 -4.87
N LYS A 95 12.71 -9.93 -3.73
CA LYS A 95 13.50 -10.72 -2.78
C LYS A 95 14.06 -12.00 -3.39
N ALA A 96 13.23 -12.74 -4.13
CA ALA A 96 13.63 -13.99 -4.76
C ALA A 96 14.72 -13.80 -5.83
N LEU A 97 14.70 -12.66 -6.52
CA LEU A 97 15.70 -12.31 -7.53
C LEU A 97 16.86 -11.48 -6.96
N ASN A 98 16.83 -11.17 -5.65
CA ASN A 98 17.77 -10.27 -4.99
C ASN A 98 17.93 -8.91 -5.71
N LEU A 99 16.80 -8.34 -6.15
CA LEU A 99 16.72 -7.07 -6.85
C LEU A 99 15.67 -6.16 -6.21
N PRO A 100 15.91 -4.84 -6.16
CA PRO A 100 14.85 -3.91 -5.82
C PRO A 100 13.78 -3.91 -6.93
N VAL A 101 12.50 -3.72 -6.57
CA VAL A 101 11.38 -3.83 -7.52
C VAL A 101 11.53 -2.88 -8.72
N TYR A 102 12.10 -1.68 -8.53
CA TYR A 102 12.27 -0.73 -9.64
C TYR A 102 13.22 -1.25 -10.74
N GLU A 103 14.19 -2.10 -10.41
CA GLU A 103 15.05 -2.75 -11.43
C GLU A 103 14.25 -3.72 -12.29
N LEU A 104 13.29 -4.43 -11.69
CA LEU A 104 12.36 -5.30 -12.42
C LEU A 104 11.39 -4.51 -13.32
N LEU A 105 11.19 -3.22 -13.04
CA LEU A 105 10.34 -2.30 -13.80
C LEU A 105 11.11 -1.51 -14.87
N GLY A 106 12.37 -1.86 -15.15
CA GLY A 106 13.18 -1.22 -16.18
C GLY A 106 14.29 -0.30 -15.67
N GLY A 107 14.56 -0.30 -14.36
CA GLY A 107 15.68 0.43 -13.76
C GLY A 107 15.35 1.87 -13.35
N ALA A 108 16.33 2.52 -12.73
CA ALA A 108 16.18 3.89 -12.23
C ALA A 108 16.14 4.92 -13.38
N ALA A 109 15.05 5.70 -13.43
CA ALA A 109 14.93 6.85 -14.34
C ALA A 109 15.44 8.18 -13.72
N ARG A 110 15.90 8.14 -12.46
CA ARG A 110 16.39 9.28 -11.66
C ARG A 110 17.12 8.79 -10.41
N ASP A 111 18.04 9.59 -9.89
CA ASP A 111 18.82 9.25 -8.69
C ASP A 111 18.07 9.49 -7.38
N ARG A 112 17.09 10.41 -7.38
CA ARG A 112 16.28 10.74 -6.20
C ARG A 112 14.86 11.16 -6.57
N ILE A 113 13.93 10.93 -5.65
CA ILE A 113 12.53 11.37 -5.75
C ILE A 113 12.32 12.55 -4.80
N ARG A 114 11.83 13.68 -5.32
CA ARG A 114 11.41 14.81 -4.48
C ARG A 114 10.12 14.44 -3.75
N VAL A 115 10.10 14.62 -2.43
CA VAL A 115 8.92 14.38 -1.58
C VAL A 115 8.33 15.70 -1.09
N TYR A 116 7.05 15.68 -0.73
CA TYR A 116 6.37 16.77 -0.03
C TYR A 116 5.86 16.29 1.32
N SER A 117 5.67 17.21 2.28
CA SER A 117 5.09 16.88 3.59
C SER A 117 3.71 17.51 3.74
N TRP A 118 2.78 16.79 4.36
CA TRP A 118 1.54 17.41 4.81
C TRP A 118 1.81 18.23 6.09
N ILE A 119 1.25 19.42 6.14
CA ILE A 119 1.24 20.30 7.31
C ILE A 119 -0.22 20.58 7.71
N GLY A 120 -0.44 20.75 9.00
CA GLY A 120 -1.75 21.06 9.57
C GLY A 120 -1.70 22.22 10.55
N GLY A 121 -2.82 22.44 11.22
CA GLY A 121 -3.00 23.54 12.15
C GLY A 121 -4.47 23.97 12.14
N ASP A 122 -5.00 24.31 13.32
CA ASP A 122 -6.38 24.81 13.42
C ASP A 122 -6.43 26.29 13.02
N ARG A 123 -5.36 27.04 13.27
CA ARG A 123 -5.20 28.45 12.88
C ARG A 123 -4.14 28.64 11.78
N PRO A 124 -4.24 29.72 10.98
CA PRO A 124 -3.21 30.05 9.99
C PRO A 124 -1.80 30.18 10.57
N SER A 125 -1.68 30.65 11.82
CA SER A 125 -0.40 30.72 12.55
C SER A 125 0.24 29.34 12.73
N ASP A 126 -0.56 28.34 13.09
CA ASP A 126 -0.10 26.98 13.37
C ASP A 126 0.37 26.31 12.07
N VAL A 127 -0.35 26.58 10.96
CA VAL A 127 0.03 26.12 9.63
C VAL A 127 1.35 26.77 9.19
N ALA A 128 1.54 28.07 9.45
CA ALA A 128 2.78 28.78 9.14
C ALA A 128 3.98 28.25 9.94
N GLU A 129 3.79 27.96 11.23
CA GLU A 129 4.79 27.33 12.08
C GLU A 129 5.17 25.93 11.56
N GLN A 130 4.19 25.07 11.28
CA GLN A 130 4.47 23.75 10.70
C GLN A 130 5.14 23.85 9.32
N ALA A 131 4.78 24.84 8.50
CA ALA A 131 5.45 25.07 7.22
C ALA A 131 6.93 25.38 7.42
N GLN A 132 7.26 26.29 8.34
CA GLN A 132 8.64 26.64 8.67
C GLN A 132 9.42 25.42 9.16
N GLU A 133 8.85 24.61 10.05
CA GLU A 133 9.49 23.37 10.50
C GLU A 133 9.81 22.39 9.35
N ARG A 134 8.97 22.32 8.32
CA ARG A 134 9.25 21.47 7.15
C ARG A 134 10.36 22.07 6.29
N VAL A 135 10.39 23.38 6.10
CA VAL A 135 11.47 24.07 5.39
C VAL A 135 12.81 23.81 6.09
N ASP A 136 12.85 23.91 7.43
CA ASP A 136 14.05 23.66 8.22
C ASP A 136 14.54 22.20 8.12
N LYS A 137 13.62 21.26 7.86
CA LYS A 137 13.93 19.84 7.55
C LYS A 137 14.31 19.60 6.07
N GLY A 138 14.44 20.66 5.27
CA GLY A 138 14.84 20.60 3.86
C GLY A 138 13.70 20.30 2.88
N PHE A 139 12.44 20.30 3.33
CA PHE A 139 11.32 20.17 2.39
C PHE A 139 11.20 21.43 1.55
N THR A 140 11.12 21.23 0.24
CA THR A 140 10.88 22.30 -0.73
C THR A 140 9.44 22.31 -1.25
N ALA A 141 8.59 21.42 -0.74
CA ALA A 141 7.18 21.30 -1.11
C ALA A 141 6.36 20.82 0.10
N ILE A 142 5.20 21.42 0.30
CA ILE A 142 4.27 21.14 1.41
C ILE A 142 2.83 21.08 0.88
N LYS A 143 1.96 20.35 1.58
CA LYS A 143 0.51 20.27 1.32
C LYS A 143 -0.25 20.63 2.59
N MET A 144 -1.27 21.48 2.47
CA MET A 144 -2.13 21.88 3.59
C MET A 144 -3.60 21.79 3.22
N ASN A 145 -4.47 21.76 4.24
CA ASN A 145 -5.89 21.99 4.04
C ASN A 145 -6.11 23.50 3.84
N ALA A 146 -7.01 23.88 2.93
CA ALA A 146 -7.31 25.30 2.64
C ALA A 146 -8.66 25.76 3.25
N THR A 147 -9.19 24.99 4.19
CA THR A 147 -10.49 25.22 4.83
C THR A 147 -10.28 25.60 6.29
N SER A 148 -11.13 26.49 6.81
CA SER A 148 -11.11 26.88 8.22
C SER A 148 -11.41 25.71 9.16
N GLU A 149 -11.14 25.90 10.45
CA GLU A 149 -11.56 25.01 11.53
C GLU A 149 -13.03 24.56 11.36
N LEU A 150 -13.26 23.26 11.49
CA LEU A 150 -14.60 22.69 11.46
C LEU A 150 -15.17 22.81 12.87
N ARG A 151 -15.95 23.86 13.13
CA ARG A 151 -16.67 24.01 14.40
C ARG A 151 -17.75 22.92 14.46
N LEU A 152 -17.48 21.85 15.20
CA LEU A 152 -18.50 20.88 15.58
C LEU A 152 -19.39 21.58 16.62
N HIS A 153 -20.62 21.90 16.23
CA HIS A 153 -21.68 22.34 17.15
C HIS A 153 -22.13 21.19 18.05
#